data_AF-A0AAV2PGJ2-F1
#
_entry.id   AF-A0AAV2PGJ2-F1
#
_cell.length_a   1.000
_cell.length_b   1.000
_cell.length_c   1.000
_cell.angle_alpha   90.00
_cell.angle_beta   90.00
_cell.angle_gamma   90.00
#
_symmetry.space_group_name_H-M   'P 1'
#
loop_
_entity.id
_entity.type
_entity.pdbx_description
1 polymer ?
#
loop_
_entity_poly.entity_id
_entity_poly.type
_entity_poly.pdbx_seq_one_letter_code
_entity_poly.pdbx_strand_id
1 'polypeptide(L)'
;SRLGCPDFVHPAPVNQQDNPISHSLYFPDSAIRKSHPRWKTFTRNIRERRKEKVAINVSIYPDVNTVNPLTRENYNNEDKTMWASSPKDSHIYMDAMGFGSGMCCGQVTFQAEDIMEARILYDNLTPLCPIMLAMTAATPVFRGFLSNVDCRWEVICEAKDDRTREERGLDPLLHEKFVIPTSRHASIDCYVSPMGARYNDVPIIFEEDVYQKLVAGDIDETLAKHVAHLFNRDPVLLYSEILNQDDEKQLDHFENINSSNWQSMRFKLPPSGTDIGWRVEFRTCEAQITDWENAAFAVFLMLLSRTILFFKLNLLIPISKINDNMLHSQKRNAVLEQKLWFRKDIFTIVPGTEDDLLQLSCAEIFNGKGNDFVGLIALIEKYLNHQNLDSNTMKALKRYLKFISDRAAGNTITTAKWIRQFITSHPDYKQDSLVNEKIQYDLIIAVNEIATGKREC
;
A
#
# COMPACT_ATOMS: atom_id res chain seq x y z
N SER A 1 -15.21 3.86 7.57
CA SER A 1 -16.09 4.25 6.46
C SER A 1 -17.30 3.34 6.41
N ARG A 2 -18.48 3.91 6.08
CA ARG A 2 -19.72 3.19 5.72
C ARG A 2 -19.81 2.86 4.23
N LEU A 3 -18.68 2.80 3.51
CA LEU A 3 -18.62 2.34 2.13
C LEU A 3 -19.33 0.99 1.98
N GLY A 4 -20.30 0.87 1.06
CA GLY A 4 -21.08 -0.36 0.87
C GLY A 4 -22.16 -0.63 1.93
N CYS A 5 -22.44 0.30 2.84
CA CYS A 5 -23.63 0.27 3.69
C CYS A 5 -24.83 0.94 2.98
N PRO A 6 -26.08 0.74 3.44
CA PRO A 6 -27.21 1.52 2.93
C PRO A 6 -26.93 3.03 2.93
N ASP A 7 -27.38 3.70 1.86
CA ASP A 7 -27.34 5.16 1.66
C ASP A 7 -25.96 5.82 1.66
N PHE A 8 -24.88 5.05 1.44
CA PHE A 8 -23.52 5.60 1.41
C PHE A 8 -23.19 6.44 0.15
N VAL A 9 -24.05 6.43 -0.88
CA VAL A 9 -23.89 7.21 -2.12
C VAL A 9 -25.09 8.12 -2.36
N HIS A 10 -24.82 9.30 -2.93
CA HIS A 10 -25.85 10.26 -3.32
C HIS A 10 -25.78 10.60 -4.83
N PRO A 11 -26.92 10.58 -5.56
CA PRO A 11 -28.20 10.01 -5.14
C PRO A 11 -28.10 8.50 -4.90
N ALA A 12 -28.95 7.97 -4.03
CA ALA A 12 -29.05 6.52 -3.82
C ALA A 12 -29.38 5.82 -5.15
N PRO A 13 -28.81 4.63 -5.42
CA PRO A 13 -29.13 3.89 -6.64
C PRO A 13 -30.60 3.44 -6.62
N VAL A 14 -31.26 3.48 -7.77
CA VAL A 14 -32.67 3.06 -7.93
C VAL A 14 -32.85 1.57 -7.60
N ASN A 15 -31.83 0.75 -7.89
CA ASN A 15 -31.73 -0.64 -7.46
C ASN A 15 -30.30 -0.93 -6.98
N GLN A 16 -30.12 -1.23 -5.68
CA GLN A 16 -28.81 -1.55 -5.11
C GLN A 16 -28.25 -2.90 -5.62
N GLN A 17 -29.10 -3.76 -6.18
CA GLN A 17 -28.74 -5.10 -6.66
C GLN A 17 -28.39 -5.15 -8.16
N ASP A 18 -28.65 -4.08 -8.93
CA ASP A 18 -28.35 -4.04 -10.36
C ASP A 18 -26.91 -3.56 -10.61
N ASN A 19 -25.95 -4.48 -10.45
CA ASN A 19 -24.51 -4.23 -10.57
C ASN A 19 -23.88 -5.06 -11.70
N PRO A 20 -24.18 -4.80 -12.98
CA PRO A 20 -23.72 -5.62 -14.12
C PRO A 20 -22.20 -5.57 -14.37
N ILE A 21 -21.48 -4.63 -13.76
CA ILE A 21 -20.02 -4.51 -13.87
C ILE A 21 -19.35 -5.25 -12.71
N SER A 22 -19.65 -4.87 -11.47
CA SER A 22 -18.98 -5.46 -10.29
C SER A 22 -19.61 -6.75 -9.79
N HIS A 23 -20.90 -6.97 -10.04
CA HIS A 23 -21.73 -8.03 -9.44
C HIS A 23 -21.69 -7.99 -7.89
N SER A 24 -21.33 -6.85 -7.31
CA SER A 24 -21.18 -6.70 -5.86
C SER A 24 -22.54 -6.73 -5.17
N LEU A 25 -22.55 -7.30 -3.96
CA LEU A 25 -23.71 -7.27 -3.06
C LEU A 25 -23.88 -5.93 -2.35
N TYR A 26 -22.81 -5.16 -2.23
CA TYR A 26 -22.72 -4.01 -1.33
C TYR A 26 -22.34 -2.72 -2.04
N PHE A 27 -21.56 -2.82 -3.13
CA PHE A 27 -20.97 -1.68 -3.82
C PHE A 27 -21.70 -1.44 -5.15
N PRO A 28 -22.58 -0.42 -5.23
CA PRO A 28 -23.30 -0.13 -6.46
C PRO A 28 -22.36 0.36 -7.54
N ASP A 29 -22.59 -0.08 -8.79
CA ASP A 29 -21.76 0.36 -9.93
C ASP A 29 -21.87 1.88 -10.20
N SER A 30 -22.90 2.53 -9.66
CA SER A 30 -23.06 3.99 -9.69
C SER A 30 -21.97 4.73 -8.90
N ALA A 31 -21.30 4.06 -7.96
CA ALA A 31 -20.17 4.57 -7.18
C ALA A 31 -18.84 4.48 -7.96
N ILE A 32 -18.79 3.72 -9.06
CA ILE A 32 -17.62 3.69 -9.95
C ILE A 32 -17.59 4.99 -10.75
N ARG A 33 -16.43 5.65 -10.81
CA ARG A 33 -16.24 6.95 -11.49
C ARG A 33 -16.88 6.96 -12.89
N LYS A 34 -17.89 7.81 -13.06
CA LYS A 34 -18.73 7.87 -14.28
C LYS A 34 -18.03 8.48 -15.49
N SER A 35 -17.12 9.43 -15.26
CA SER A 35 -16.55 10.28 -16.32
C SER A 35 -15.50 9.60 -17.21
N HIS A 36 -15.11 8.35 -16.94
CA HIS A 36 -14.10 7.67 -17.74
C HIS A 36 -14.30 6.15 -17.74
N PRO A 37 -14.33 5.47 -18.92
CA PRO A 37 -14.66 4.04 -19.03
C PRO A 37 -13.66 3.12 -18.32
N ARG A 38 -12.38 3.51 -18.29
CA ARG A 38 -11.25 2.88 -17.56
C ARG A 38 -11.66 2.08 -16.32
N TRP A 39 -12.34 2.71 -15.36
CA TRP A 39 -12.59 2.11 -14.04
C TRP A 39 -13.66 1.01 -14.06
N LYS A 40 -14.69 1.17 -14.90
CA LYS A 40 -15.67 0.10 -15.14
C LYS A 40 -15.02 -1.06 -15.87
N THR A 41 -14.17 -0.78 -16.86
CA THR A 41 -13.42 -1.81 -17.59
C THR A 41 -12.47 -2.58 -16.66
N PHE A 42 -11.69 -1.92 -15.81
CA PHE A 42 -10.86 -2.60 -14.81
C PHE A 42 -11.69 -3.52 -13.89
N THR A 43 -12.80 -3.00 -13.36
CA THR A 43 -13.66 -3.77 -12.44
C THR A 43 -14.20 -5.03 -13.11
N ARG A 44 -14.68 -4.91 -14.36
CA ARG A 44 -15.16 -6.05 -15.15
C ARG A 44 -14.03 -7.01 -15.48
N ASN A 45 -12.93 -6.52 -16.06
CA ASN A 45 -11.85 -7.36 -16.56
C ASN A 45 -11.14 -8.13 -15.44
N ILE A 46 -10.92 -7.52 -14.27
CA ILE A 46 -10.38 -8.22 -13.09
C ILE A 46 -11.32 -9.36 -12.68
N ARG A 47 -12.63 -9.09 -12.56
CA ARG A 47 -13.62 -10.11 -12.20
C ARG A 47 -13.69 -11.25 -13.22
N GLU A 48 -13.72 -10.92 -14.50
CA GLU A 48 -13.82 -11.90 -15.58
C GLU A 48 -12.55 -12.73 -15.72
N ARG A 49 -11.36 -12.10 -15.64
CA ARG A 49 -10.07 -12.81 -15.59
C ARG A 49 -10.00 -13.77 -14.41
N ARG A 50 -10.37 -13.28 -13.22
CA ARG A 50 -10.37 -14.07 -11.98
C ARG A 50 -11.36 -15.25 -12.06
N LYS A 51 -12.38 -15.16 -12.92
CA LYS A 51 -13.53 -16.09 -13.07
C LYS A 51 -14.48 -16.12 -11.86
N GLU A 52 -14.32 -15.16 -10.95
CA GLU A 52 -15.07 -15.02 -9.70
C GLU A 52 -14.94 -13.56 -9.20
N LYS A 53 -15.77 -13.14 -8.25
CA LYS A 53 -15.58 -11.83 -7.61
C LYS A 53 -14.29 -11.80 -6.77
N VAL A 54 -13.71 -10.62 -6.60
CA VAL A 54 -12.72 -10.42 -5.53
C VAL A 54 -13.37 -10.71 -4.18
N ALA A 55 -12.58 -11.18 -3.21
CA ALA A 55 -13.09 -11.56 -1.90
C ALA A 55 -12.15 -11.08 -0.80
N ILE A 56 -12.58 -10.04 -0.10
CA ILE A 56 -11.79 -9.34 0.89
C ILE A 56 -12.35 -9.68 2.27
N ASN A 57 -11.51 -10.20 3.15
CA ASN A 57 -11.89 -10.56 4.52
C ASN A 57 -10.99 -9.82 5.50
N VAL A 58 -11.54 -8.88 6.26
CA VAL A 58 -10.80 -8.10 7.26
C VAL A 58 -11.26 -8.51 8.65
N SER A 59 -10.35 -8.88 9.55
CA SER A 59 -10.72 -9.23 10.92
C SER A 59 -11.55 -8.10 11.56
N ILE A 60 -12.72 -8.44 12.12
CA ILE A 60 -13.54 -7.47 12.86
C ILE A 60 -12.89 -7.16 14.22
N TYR A 61 -13.10 -5.94 14.72
CA TYR A 61 -12.72 -5.55 16.08
C TYR A 61 -13.51 -6.40 17.10
N PRO A 62 -12.85 -7.09 18.04
CA PRO A 62 -13.55 -7.95 19.01
C PRO A 62 -13.99 -7.14 20.24
N ASP A 63 -15.07 -6.37 20.13
CA ASP A 63 -15.69 -5.65 21.26
C ASP A 63 -16.72 -6.52 22.01
N VAL A 64 -17.17 -6.06 23.18
CA VAL A 64 -18.00 -6.81 24.16
C VAL A 64 -19.24 -7.44 23.52
N ASN A 65 -19.97 -6.68 22.71
CA ASN A 65 -21.21 -7.09 22.04
C ASN A 65 -21.00 -7.36 20.54
N THR A 66 -19.77 -7.56 20.09
CA THR A 66 -19.51 -7.80 18.66
C THR A 66 -20.12 -9.12 18.25
N VAL A 67 -21.18 -9.05 17.45
CA VAL A 67 -21.74 -10.21 16.78
C VAL A 67 -20.99 -10.41 15.46
N ASN A 68 -20.77 -11.66 15.08
CA ASN A 68 -20.21 -11.97 13.76
C ASN A 68 -21.07 -11.25 12.70
N PRO A 69 -20.51 -10.27 11.96
CA PRO A 69 -21.29 -9.31 11.18
C PRO A 69 -22.11 -9.97 10.07
N LEU A 70 -21.87 -11.25 9.80
CA LEU A 70 -22.54 -12.07 8.80
C LEU A 70 -22.58 -13.53 9.27
N THR A 71 -23.62 -13.94 10.00
CA THR A 71 -23.93 -15.38 10.04
C THR A 71 -24.33 -15.81 8.62
N ARG A 72 -23.80 -16.95 8.17
CA ARG A 72 -24.10 -17.61 6.87
C ARG A 72 -25.61 -17.71 6.56
N GLU A 73 -26.46 -17.60 7.58
CA GLU A 73 -27.90 -17.83 7.56
C GLU A 73 -28.70 -16.76 6.80
N ASN A 74 -28.20 -15.53 6.66
CA ASN A 74 -28.89 -14.48 5.88
C ASN A 74 -28.64 -14.56 4.36
N TYR A 75 -27.86 -15.54 3.89
CA TYR A 75 -27.57 -15.74 2.47
C TYR A 75 -28.36 -16.94 1.94
N ASN A 76 -29.66 -16.74 1.73
CA ASN A 76 -30.46 -17.68 0.93
C ASN A 76 -29.93 -17.68 -0.51
N ASN A 77 -29.47 -18.86 -0.93
CA ASN A 77 -28.72 -19.11 -2.14
C ASN A 77 -29.62 -19.34 -3.35
N GLU A 78 -29.32 -18.65 -4.46
CA GLU A 78 -29.45 -19.21 -5.81
C GLU A 78 -28.15 -19.03 -6.63
N ASP A 79 -27.36 -17.96 -6.42
CA ASP A 79 -26.08 -17.73 -7.14
C ASP A 79 -24.84 -18.28 -6.42
N LYS A 80 -24.84 -19.59 -6.10
CA LYS A 80 -23.66 -20.30 -5.57
C LYS A 80 -22.48 -20.38 -6.53
N THR A 81 -22.61 -19.92 -7.77
CA THR A 81 -21.61 -20.11 -8.82
C THR A 81 -20.62 -18.93 -8.96
N MET A 82 -20.81 -17.83 -8.22
CA MET A 82 -19.96 -16.63 -8.34
C MET A 82 -19.14 -16.26 -7.08
N TRP A 83 -19.19 -17.06 -6.01
CA TRP A 83 -18.43 -16.76 -4.79
C TRP A 83 -17.04 -17.43 -4.81
N ALA A 84 -16.02 -16.58 -4.80
CA ALA A 84 -14.60 -16.94 -4.78
C ALA A 84 -14.12 -17.65 -3.50
N SER A 85 -14.68 -17.24 -2.37
CA SER A 85 -14.38 -17.76 -1.05
C SER A 85 -15.52 -17.35 -0.12
N SER A 86 -15.97 -18.28 0.72
CA SER A 86 -17.01 -17.98 1.70
C SER A 86 -16.53 -16.87 2.65
N PRO A 87 -17.40 -15.93 3.05
CA PRO A 87 -17.10 -15.02 4.16
C PRO A 87 -16.53 -15.80 5.35
N LYS A 88 -15.41 -15.31 5.91
CA LYS A 88 -14.79 -15.92 7.08
C LYS A 88 -15.51 -15.48 8.35
N ASP A 89 -15.61 -16.38 9.32
CA ASP A 89 -16.17 -16.03 10.63
C ASP A 89 -15.34 -14.92 11.29
N SER A 90 -16.02 -13.98 11.96
CA SER A 90 -15.39 -12.82 12.60
C SER A 90 -14.59 -11.94 11.64
N HIS A 91 -14.99 -11.88 10.36
CA HIS A 91 -14.41 -10.98 9.38
C HIS A 91 -15.49 -10.09 8.73
N ILE A 92 -15.12 -8.86 8.44
CA ILE A 92 -15.84 -7.94 7.57
C ILE A 92 -15.58 -8.39 6.13
N TYR A 93 -16.62 -8.86 5.46
CA TYR A 93 -16.53 -9.29 4.06
C TYR A 93 -16.77 -8.14 3.09
N MET A 94 -16.01 -8.06 2.01
CA MET A 94 -16.22 -7.08 0.93
C MET A 94 -15.90 -7.75 -0.41
N ASP A 95 -16.62 -7.40 -1.49
CA ASP A 95 -16.66 -8.21 -2.72
C ASP A 95 -16.52 -7.40 -4.02
N ALA A 96 -15.96 -6.19 -3.94
CA ALA A 96 -15.84 -5.29 -5.08
C ALA A 96 -14.50 -4.54 -5.08
N MET A 97 -13.98 -4.28 -6.28
CA MET A 97 -12.76 -3.48 -6.48
C MET A 97 -12.84 -2.09 -5.82
N GLY A 98 -14.05 -1.51 -5.76
CA GLY A 98 -14.31 -0.22 -5.14
C GLY A 98 -13.99 -0.16 -3.64
N PHE A 99 -14.02 -1.29 -2.93
CA PHE A 99 -13.66 -1.32 -1.51
C PHE A 99 -12.19 -1.05 -1.25
N GLY A 100 -11.29 -1.40 -2.18
CA GLY A 100 -9.88 -1.04 -2.10
C GLY A 100 -9.54 0.19 -2.93
N SER A 101 -9.93 0.20 -4.21
CA SER A 101 -9.59 1.29 -5.14
C SER A 101 -10.30 2.60 -4.85
N GLY A 102 -11.36 2.59 -4.03
CA GLY A 102 -12.03 3.78 -3.52
C GLY A 102 -11.34 4.41 -2.31
N MET A 103 -10.21 3.86 -1.85
CA MET A 103 -9.43 4.40 -0.74
C MET A 103 -8.35 5.38 -1.21
N CYS A 104 -7.94 6.26 -0.30
CA CYS A 104 -6.95 7.30 -0.56
C CYS A 104 -5.58 6.93 0.03
N CYS A 105 -4.52 7.56 -0.50
CA CYS A 105 -3.15 7.35 -0.03
C CYS A 105 -2.28 8.59 -0.26
N GLY A 106 -1.19 8.68 0.49
CA GLY A 106 -0.07 9.56 0.18
C GLY A 106 0.95 8.80 -0.68
N GLN A 107 1.33 9.36 -1.81
CA GLN A 107 2.41 8.81 -2.66
C GLN A 107 3.41 9.91 -2.96
N VAL A 108 4.71 9.57 -2.90
CA VAL A 108 5.79 10.52 -3.18
C VAL A 108 6.67 9.93 -4.27
N THR A 109 6.86 10.69 -5.35
CA THR A 109 7.76 10.31 -6.46
C THR A 109 9.02 11.15 -6.41
N PHE A 110 10.17 10.49 -6.49
CA PHE A 110 11.48 11.11 -6.56
C PHE A 110 12.07 10.88 -7.95
N GLN A 111 12.58 11.93 -8.58
CA GLN A 111 13.45 11.81 -9.74
C GLN A 111 14.90 11.67 -9.27
N ALA A 112 15.56 10.62 -9.75
CA ALA A 112 16.97 10.37 -9.51
C ALA A 112 17.83 11.04 -10.59
N GLU A 113 19.13 11.16 -10.33
CA GLU A 113 20.10 11.65 -11.31
C GLU A 113 20.22 10.69 -12.52
N ASP A 114 20.29 9.39 -12.25
CA ASP A 114 20.41 8.35 -13.26
C ASP A 114 19.70 7.05 -12.83
N ILE A 115 19.81 6.00 -13.67
CA ILE A 115 19.22 4.69 -13.39
C ILE A 115 19.84 4.03 -12.15
N MET A 116 21.12 4.24 -11.86
CA MET A 116 21.80 3.61 -10.74
C MET A 116 21.37 4.23 -9.42
N GLU A 117 21.28 5.56 -9.35
CA GLU A 117 20.71 6.26 -8.20
C GLU A 117 19.25 5.85 -8.00
N ALA A 118 18.46 5.74 -9.07
CA ALA A 118 17.07 5.28 -8.98
C ALA A 118 16.97 3.87 -8.38
N ARG A 119 17.83 2.94 -8.80
CA ARG A 119 17.86 1.57 -8.25
C ARG A 119 18.27 1.56 -6.78
N ILE A 120 19.26 2.36 -6.39
CA ILE A 120 19.69 2.51 -5.00
C ILE A 120 18.54 3.06 -4.14
N LEU A 121 17.83 4.09 -4.60
CA LEU A 121 16.70 4.67 -3.88
C LEU A 121 15.51 3.71 -3.80
N TYR A 122 15.17 3.01 -4.88
CA TYR A 122 14.10 2.00 -4.88
C TYR A 122 14.36 0.96 -3.79
N ASP A 123 15.58 0.41 -3.77
CA ASP A 123 15.96 -0.64 -2.84
C ASP A 123 16.02 -0.11 -1.40
N ASN A 124 16.69 1.01 -1.14
CA ASN A 124 16.88 1.52 0.23
C ASN A 124 15.62 2.12 0.85
N LEU A 125 14.65 2.59 0.04
CA LEU A 125 13.36 3.06 0.56
C LEU A 125 12.39 1.90 0.83
N THR A 126 12.59 0.72 0.23
CA THR A 126 11.70 -0.43 0.41
C THR A 126 11.54 -0.86 1.88
N PRO A 127 12.61 -1.00 2.70
CA PRO A 127 12.50 -1.29 4.13
C PRO A 127 11.58 -0.33 4.89
N LEU A 128 11.45 0.91 4.42
CA LEU A 128 10.57 1.91 5.03
C LEU A 128 9.10 1.71 4.66
N CYS A 129 8.76 1.02 3.59
CA CYS A 129 7.37 0.80 3.16
C CYS A 129 6.45 0.27 4.27
N PRO A 130 6.76 -0.85 4.95
CA PRO A 130 5.95 -1.32 6.07
C PRO A 130 6.00 -0.38 7.28
N ILE A 131 7.14 0.24 7.56
CA ILE A 131 7.29 1.14 8.72
C ILE A 131 6.40 2.37 8.55
N MET A 132 6.42 2.98 7.38
CA MET A 132 5.58 4.14 7.06
C MET A 132 4.10 3.77 6.99
N LEU A 133 3.76 2.54 6.59
CA LEU A 133 2.38 2.04 6.67
C LEU A 133 1.86 2.08 8.12
N ALA A 134 2.63 1.58 9.08
CA ALA A 134 2.28 1.64 10.50
C ALA A 134 2.24 3.08 11.03
N MET A 135 3.23 3.91 10.68
CA MET A 135 3.33 5.31 11.11
C MET A 135 2.18 6.19 10.61
N THR A 136 1.62 5.87 9.44
CA THR A 136 0.58 6.67 8.80
C THR A 136 -0.81 6.09 8.99
N ALA A 137 -0.97 4.97 9.70
CA ALA A 137 -2.22 4.23 9.84
C ALA A 137 -3.47 5.12 10.01
N ALA A 138 -4.43 5.01 9.09
CA ALA A 138 -5.61 5.90 9.02
C ALA A 138 -6.93 5.17 8.67
N THR A 139 -6.94 3.84 8.58
CA THR A 139 -8.09 3.07 8.07
C THR A 139 -8.55 1.97 9.05
N PRO A 140 -9.22 2.32 10.17
CA PRO A 140 -9.67 1.34 11.17
C PRO A 140 -11.13 0.89 11.00
N VAL A 141 -11.82 1.28 9.91
CA VAL A 141 -13.25 1.02 9.71
C VAL A 141 -13.55 0.65 8.27
N PHE A 142 -14.14 -0.52 8.05
CA PHE A 142 -14.55 -1.04 6.75
C PHE A 142 -16.01 -1.46 6.78
N ARG A 143 -16.76 -1.15 5.72
CA ARG A 143 -18.18 -1.53 5.54
C ARG A 143 -19.07 -1.29 6.76
N GLY A 144 -18.84 -0.19 7.47
CA GLY A 144 -19.61 0.17 8.66
C GLY A 144 -19.24 -0.59 9.93
N PHE A 145 -18.08 -1.25 9.98
CA PHE A 145 -17.58 -1.95 11.16
C PHE A 145 -16.16 -1.54 11.51
N LEU A 146 -15.86 -1.44 12.80
CA LEU A 146 -14.49 -1.34 13.30
C LEU A 146 -13.72 -2.63 12.95
N SER A 147 -12.54 -2.49 12.36
CA SER A 147 -11.63 -3.60 12.07
C SER A 147 -10.59 -3.79 13.17
N ASN A 148 -9.97 -4.96 13.18
CA ASN A 148 -8.81 -5.30 14.01
C ASN A 148 -7.46 -4.97 13.35
N VAL A 149 -7.50 -4.19 12.27
CA VAL A 149 -6.35 -3.62 11.56
C VAL A 149 -6.57 -2.12 11.42
N ASP A 150 -5.48 -1.36 11.25
CA ASP A 150 -5.50 0.10 11.18
C ASP A 150 -5.11 0.68 9.80
N CYS A 151 -4.84 -0.18 8.82
CA CYS A 151 -4.30 0.19 7.51
C CYS A 151 -5.11 -0.41 6.36
N ARG A 152 -5.01 0.20 5.18
CA ARG A 152 -5.77 -0.21 3.98
C ARG A 152 -5.14 -1.33 3.15
N TRP A 153 -3.86 -1.65 3.38
CA TRP A 153 -3.01 -2.29 2.38
C TRP A 153 -3.54 -3.65 1.91
N GLU A 154 -3.84 -4.58 2.82
CA GLU A 154 -4.43 -5.88 2.49
C GLU A 154 -5.75 -5.75 1.73
N VAL A 155 -6.59 -4.78 2.11
CA VAL A 155 -7.88 -4.56 1.43
C VAL A 155 -7.68 -4.14 -0.02
N ILE A 156 -6.71 -3.28 -0.31
CA ILE A 156 -6.43 -2.91 -1.71
C ILE A 156 -5.76 -4.05 -2.48
N CYS A 157 -4.91 -4.85 -1.82
CA CYS A 157 -4.30 -6.03 -2.42
C CYS A 157 -5.37 -7.00 -2.92
N GLU A 158 -6.33 -7.35 -2.05
CA GLU A 158 -7.42 -8.27 -2.37
C GLU A 158 -8.44 -7.65 -3.35
N ALA A 159 -8.70 -6.34 -3.27
CA ALA A 159 -9.65 -5.67 -4.17
C ALA A 159 -9.21 -5.63 -5.64
N LYS A 160 -7.93 -5.87 -5.91
CA LYS A 160 -7.34 -5.88 -7.27
C LYS A 160 -6.72 -7.22 -7.63
N ASP A 161 -6.98 -8.25 -6.82
CA ASP A 161 -6.44 -9.58 -7.08
C ASP A 161 -7.22 -10.24 -8.22
N ASP A 162 -6.60 -10.33 -9.38
CA ASP A 162 -7.17 -10.93 -10.57
C ASP A 162 -6.75 -12.39 -10.77
N ARG A 163 -5.98 -12.96 -9.82
CA ARG A 163 -5.49 -14.34 -9.91
C ARG A 163 -6.63 -15.34 -9.92
N THR A 164 -6.59 -16.27 -10.86
CA THR A 164 -7.48 -17.43 -10.89
C THR A 164 -7.24 -18.35 -9.70
N ARG A 165 -8.05 -19.42 -9.59
CA ARG A 165 -7.84 -20.45 -8.57
C ARG A 165 -6.54 -21.23 -8.76
N GLU A 166 -6.17 -21.49 -10.01
CA GLU A 166 -4.90 -22.13 -10.39
C GLU A 166 -3.70 -21.25 -10.00
N GLU A 167 -3.73 -19.96 -10.34
CA GLU A 167 -2.66 -19.01 -9.99
C GLU A 167 -2.52 -18.82 -8.46
N ARG A 168 -3.59 -19.00 -7.69
CA ARG A 168 -3.53 -19.00 -6.21
C ARG A 168 -3.10 -20.34 -5.61
N GLY A 169 -2.87 -21.37 -6.43
CA GLY A 169 -2.53 -22.72 -5.99
C GLY A 169 -3.68 -23.45 -5.29
N LEU A 170 -4.93 -23.02 -5.51
CA LEU A 170 -6.12 -23.67 -4.96
C LEU A 170 -6.56 -24.86 -5.81
N ASP A 171 -6.30 -24.79 -7.12
CA ASP A 171 -6.51 -25.86 -8.09
C ASP A 171 -5.18 -26.15 -8.82
N PRO A 172 -4.97 -27.35 -9.39
CA PRO A 172 -3.77 -27.66 -10.19
C PRO A 172 -3.64 -26.79 -11.44
N LEU A 173 -2.42 -26.47 -11.86
CA LEU A 173 -2.16 -25.75 -13.11
C LEU A 173 -2.56 -26.61 -14.33
N LEU A 174 -3.58 -26.18 -15.06
CA LEU A 174 -4.07 -26.80 -16.29
C LEU A 174 -4.13 -25.79 -17.45
N HIS A 175 -4.50 -24.54 -17.14
CA HIS A 175 -4.65 -23.46 -18.11
C HIS A 175 -3.69 -22.32 -17.86
N GLU A 176 -3.26 -22.14 -16.62
CA GLU A 176 -2.34 -21.07 -16.22
C GLU A 176 -0.88 -21.56 -16.20
N LYS A 177 0.06 -20.64 -16.40
CA LYS A 177 1.49 -20.97 -16.47
C LYS A 177 2.16 -21.08 -15.10
N PHE A 178 1.68 -20.32 -14.12
CA PHE A 178 2.35 -20.16 -12.83
C PHE A 178 1.39 -20.18 -11.65
N VAL A 179 1.87 -20.68 -10.51
CA VAL A 179 1.31 -20.30 -9.21
C VAL A 179 1.97 -18.99 -8.79
N ILE A 180 1.18 -17.93 -8.66
CA ILE A 180 1.63 -16.57 -8.36
C ILE A 180 1.30 -16.24 -6.90
N PRO A 181 2.31 -16.03 -6.02
CA PRO A 181 2.09 -15.96 -4.58
C PRO A 181 1.31 -14.71 -4.13
N THR A 182 1.43 -13.62 -4.87
CA THR A 182 0.92 -12.29 -4.49
C THR A 182 -0.09 -11.77 -5.52
N SER A 183 -1.01 -10.91 -5.07
CA SER A 183 -1.83 -10.08 -5.98
C SER A 183 -0.92 -9.15 -6.78
N ARG A 184 -1.37 -8.71 -7.97
CA ARG A 184 -0.67 -7.66 -8.73
C ARG A 184 -0.62 -6.32 -7.98
N HIS A 185 -1.42 -6.17 -6.92
CA HIS A 185 -1.20 -5.16 -5.89
C HIS A 185 -0.65 -5.85 -4.64
N ALA A 186 0.63 -5.64 -4.32
CA ALA A 186 1.31 -6.29 -3.20
C ALA A 186 2.58 -5.51 -2.79
N SER A 187 3.32 -5.98 -1.79
CA SER A 187 4.69 -5.47 -1.57
C SER A 187 5.57 -5.76 -2.80
N ILE A 188 6.72 -5.09 -2.92
CA ILE A 188 7.69 -5.46 -3.95
C ILE A 188 8.08 -6.94 -3.83
N ASP A 189 8.35 -7.57 -4.97
CA ASP A 189 8.76 -8.98 -5.03
C ASP A 189 10.29 -9.14 -5.05
N CYS A 190 11.02 -8.12 -5.48
CA CYS A 190 12.48 -8.13 -5.54
C CYS A 190 13.11 -6.73 -5.56
N TYR A 191 14.29 -6.63 -4.98
CA TYR A 191 15.22 -5.53 -5.20
C TYR A 191 15.74 -5.50 -6.63
N VAL A 192 16.06 -4.29 -7.11
CA VAL A 192 16.45 -4.03 -8.49
C VAL A 192 17.92 -3.67 -8.63
N SER A 193 18.66 -3.30 -7.58
CA SER A 193 20.10 -2.98 -7.68
C SER A 193 21.00 -4.23 -7.56
N PRO A 194 22.24 -4.19 -8.07
CA PRO A 194 23.19 -5.30 -7.89
C PRO A 194 23.48 -5.60 -6.41
N MET A 195 23.51 -4.57 -5.55
CA MET A 195 23.66 -4.75 -4.11
C MET A 195 22.45 -5.43 -3.45
N GLY A 196 21.26 -5.19 -4.00
CA GLY A 196 20.00 -5.77 -3.59
C GLY A 196 19.87 -7.27 -3.87
N ALA A 197 20.61 -7.78 -4.86
CA ALA A 197 20.45 -9.15 -5.36
C ALA A 197 20.56 -10.23 -4.27
N ARG A 198 21.50 -10.08 -3.33
CA ARG A 198 21.68 -11.04 -2.22
C ARG A 198 20.52 -11.07 -1.21
N TYR A 199 19.65 -10.06 -1.21
CA TYR A 199 18.49 -9.96 -0.33
C TYR A 199 17.20 -10.43 -0.99
N ASN A 200 17.23 -10.81 -2.27
CA ASN A 200 16.12 -11.45 -2.97
C ASN A 200 16.04 -12.93 -2.57
N ASP A 201 15.66 -13.20 -1.33
CA ASP A 201 15.64 -14.52 -0.69
C ASP A 201 14.31 -15.26 -0.88
N VAL A 202 13.38 -14.69 -1.65
CA VAL A 202 12.09 -15.30 -2.01
C VAL A 202 12.11 -15.65 -3.50
N PRO A 203 11.59 -16.83 -3.91
CA PRO A 203 11.50 -17.18 -5.33
C PRO A 203 10.72 -16.14 -6.14
N ILE A 204 11.34 -15.65 -7.22
CA ILE A 204 10.71 -14.71 -8.16
C ILE A 204 10.15 -15.51 -9.32
N ILE A 205 8.84 -15.40 -9.55
CA ILE A 205 8.17 -15.97 -10.73
C ILE A 205 8.22 -14.96 -11.86
N PHE A 206 8.82 -15.30 -13.00
CA PHE A 206 8.97 -14.38 -14.12
C PHE A 206 8.87 -15.07 -15.47
N GLU A 207 8.63 -14.28 -16.52
CA GLU A 207 8.59 -14.76 -17.90
C GLU A 207 10.00 -14.94 -18.48
N GLU A 208 10.42 -16.20 -18.68
CA GLU A 208 11.77 -16.53 -19.15
C GLU A 208 12.09 -15.90 -20.51
N ASP A 209 11.15 -15.89 -21.46
CA ASP A 209 11.37 -15.29 -22.78
C ASP A 209 11.59 -13.78 -22.70
N VAL A 210 10.92 -13.10 -21.76
CA VAL A 210 11.11 -11.66 -21.51
C VAL A 210 12.46 -11.42 -20.85
N TYR A 211 12.83 -12.25 -19.87
CA TYR A 211 14.13 -12.19 -19.21
C TYR A 211 15.28 -12.35 -20.22
N GLN A 212 15.23 -13.38 -21.07
CA GLN A 212 16.29 -13.64 -22.07
C GLN A 212 16.42 -12.49 -23.08
N LYS A 213 15.30 -11.89 -23.51
CA LYS A 213 15.33 -10.71 -24.39
C LYS A 213 16.02 -9.51 -23.73
N LEU A 214 15.75 -9.28 -22.45
CA LEU A 214 16.35 -8.16 -21.70
C LEU A 214 17.86 -8.38 -21.49
N VAL A 215 18.27 -9.59 -21.12
CA VAL A 215 19.70 -9.93 -20.96
C VAL A 215 20.45 -9.83 -22.29
N ALA A 216 19.86 -10.32 -23.39
CA ALA A 216 20.42 -10.16 -24.73
C ALA A 216 20.53 -8.69 -25.16
N GLY A 217 19.71 -7.80 -24.58
CA GLY A 217 19.75 -6.35 -24.72
C GLY A 217 20.65 -5.62 -23.71
N ASP A 218 21.57 -6.33 -23.05
CA ASP A 218 22.54 -5.79 -22.08
C ASP A 218 21.91 -5.21 -20.79
N ILE A 219 20.71 -5.67 -20.42
CA ILE A 219 20.11 -5.40 -19.11
C ILE A 219 20.62 -6.44 -18.11
N ASP A 220 21.17 -6.01 -16.99
CA ASP A 220 21.69 -6.92 -15.97
C ASP A 220 20.61 -7.80 -15.34
N GLU A 221 21.03 -8.95 -14.83
CA GLU A 221 20.15 -10.02 -14.32
C GLU A 221 19.10 -9.52 -13.31
N THR A 222 19.48 -8.64 -12.38
CA THR A 222 18.57 -8.20 -11.31
C THR A 222 17.45 -7.34 -11.88
N LEU A 223 17.79 -6.38 -12.76
CA LEU A 223 16.79 -5.53 -13.39
C LEU A 223 15.96 -6.32 -14.43
N ALA A 224 16.60 -7.24 -15.17
CA ALA A 224 15.92 -8.10 -16.12
C ALA A 224 14.86 -8.99 -15.44
N LYS A 225 15.19 -9.61 -14.30
CA LYS A 225 14.24 -10.39 -13.49
C LYS A 225 13.09 -9.55 -12.97
N HIS A 226 13.35 -8.34 -12.49
CA HIS A 226 12.30 -7.44 -12.04
C HIS A 226 11.30 -7.13 -13.16
N VAL A 227 11.78 -6.73 -14.35
CA VAL A 227 10.91 -6.43 -15.48
C VAL A 227 10.17 -7.69 -15.94
N ALA A 228 10.86 -8.81 -16.13
CA ALA A 228 10.26 -10.08 -16.54
C ALA A 228 9.19 -10.59 -15.54
N HIS A 229 9.35 -10.30 -14.25
CA HIS A 229 8.33 -10.59 -13.24
C HIS A 229 7.03 -9.81 -13.50
N LEU A 230 7.09 -8.52 -13.86
CA LEU A 230 5.89 -7.73 -14.13
C LEU A 230 5.05 -8.32 -15.28
N PHE A 231 5.70 -8.99 -16.24
CA PHE A 231 5.09 -9.65 -17.39
C PHE A 231 4.47 -11.02 -17.08
N ASN A 232 4.54 -11.50 -15.83
CA ASN A 232 3.73 -12.65 -15.39
C ASN A 232 2.23 -12.31 -15.22
N ARG A 233 1.83 -11.08 -15.56
CA ARG A 233 0.45 -10.59 -15.49
C ARG A 233 -0.08 -10.25 -16.88
N ASP A 234 -1.35 -10.57 -17.08
CA ASP A 234 -2.06 -10.11 -18.26
C ASP A 234 -2.35 -8.60 -18.22
N PRO A 235 -2.42 -7.94 -19.39
CA PRO A 235 -2.94 -6.60 -19.50
C PRO A 235 -4.45 -6.60 -19.18
N VAL A 236 -4.82 -5.87 -18.14
CA VAL A 236 -6.23 -5.79 -17.66
C VAL A 236 -7.02 -4.64 -18.31
N LEU A 237 -6.37 -3.78 -19.08
CA LEU A 237 -7.02 -2.70 -19.82
C LEU A 237 -6.21 -2.35 -21.06
N LEU A 238 -6.79 -2.41 -22.25
CA LEU A 238 -6.18 -1.91 -23.47
C LEU A 238 -7.24 -1.23 -24.33
N TYR A 239 -6.92 -0.07 -24.91
CA TYR A 239 -7.80 0.61 -25.86
C TYR A 239 -7.44 0.18 -27.29
N SER A 240 -8.46 -0.01 -28.13
CA SER A 240 -8.29 -0.42 -29.53
C SER A 240 -7.39 0.54 -30.33
N GLU A 241 -7.43 1.81 -29.98
CA GLU A 241 -6.73 2.93 -30.61
C GLU A 241 -5.21 2.84 -30.42
N ILE A 242 -4.77 2.11 -29.38
CA ILE A 242 -3.34 1.96 -29.04
C ILE A 242 -2.87 0.52 -29.25
N LEU A 243 -3.62 -0.30 -30.01
CA LEU A 243 -3.27 -1.69 -30.26
C LEU A 243 -1.96 -1.81 -31.05
N ASN A 244 -1.79 -0.97 -32.07
CA ASN A 244 -0.56 -0.86 -32.85
C ASN A 244 0.15 0.43 -32.48
N GLN A 245 1.44 0.33 -32.16
CA GLN A 245 2.28 1.45 -31.72
C GLN A 245 3.62 1.41 -32.45
N ASP A 246 4.32 2.54 -32.42
CA ASP A 246 5.72 2.62 -32.83
C ASP A 246 6.61 2.40 -31.60
N ASP A 247 7.12 1.18 -31.45
CA ASP A 247 7.92 0.74 -30.29
C ASP A 247 9.21 1.56 -30.10
N GLU A 248 9.71 2.25 -31.13
CA GLU A 248 10.87 3.15 -31.02
C GLU A 248 10.51 4.50 -30.38
N LYS A 249 9.23 4.85 -30.31
CA LYS A 249 8.75 6.16 -29.84
C LYS A 249 7.80 6.08 -28.67
N GLN A 250 7.05 4.99 -28.53
CA GLN A 250 5.94 4.87 -27.60
C GLN A 250 6.21 3.77 -26.56
N LEU A 251 5.73 4.01 -25.34
CA LEU A 251 5.92 3.11 -24.19
C LEU A 251 4.59 2.63 -23.60
N ASP A 252 3.46 2.90 -24.25
CA ASP A 252 2.15 2.64 -23.67
C ASP A 252 1.89 1.14 -23.44
N HIS A 253 2.43 0.25 -24.29
CA HIS A 253 2.35 -1.20 -24.05
C HIS A 253 3.11 -1.63 -22.80
N PHE A 254 4.33 -1.13 -22.60
CA PHE A 254 5.09 -1.37 -21.37
C PHE A 254 4.38 -0.76 -20.16
N GLU A 255 3.93 0.49 -20.26
CA GLU A 255 3.21 1.17 -19.18
C GLU A 255 1.87 0.53 -18.86
N ASN A 256 1.25 -0.21 -19.79
CA ASN A 256 0.06 -1.00 -19.51
C ASN A 256 0.32 -2.02 -18.39
N ILE A 257 1.40 -2.78 -18.52
CA ILE A 257 1.84 -3.78 -17.54
C ILE A 257 2.42 -3.11 -16.30
N ASN A 258 3.34 -2.16 -16.46
CA ASN A 258 4.00 -1.48 -15.34
C ASN A 258 3.00 -0.69 -14.47
N SER A 259 1.99 -0.03 -15.08
CA SER A 259 1.01 0.78 -14.34
C SER A 259 -0.12 -0.01 -13.71
N SER A 260 -0.25 -1.29 -14.08
CA SER A 260 -1.19 -2.23 -13.50
C SER A 260 -0.55 -3.24 -12.55
N ASN A 261 0.76 -3.14 -12.30
CA ASN A 261 1.43 -3.77 -11.17
C ASN A 261 1.63 -2.72 -10.07
N TRP A 262 0.81 -2.79 -9.01
CA TRP A 262 0.75 -1.77 -7.95
C TRP A 262 1.52 -2.21 -6.71
N GLN A 263 2.84 -2.03 -6.73
CA GLN A 263 3.69 -2.42 -5.62
C GLN A 263 3.85 -1.33 -4.53
N SER A 264 4.50 -1.67 -3.41
CA SER A 264 4.85 -0.74 -2.32
C SER A 264 5.86 0.33 -2.73
N MET A 265 6.78 -0.03 -3.63
CA MET A 265 7.60 0.88 -4.41
C MET A 265 7.33 0.67 -5.89
N ARG A 266 7.48 1.71 -6.72
CA ARG A 266 7.41 1.58 -8.18
C ARG A 266 8.63 2.20 -8.83
N PHE A 267 9.27 1.42 -9.70
CA PHE A 267 10.35 1.87 -10.57
C PHE A 267 9.76 2.41 -11.88
N LYS A 268 10.05 3.66 -12.22
CA LYS A 268 9.39 4.37 -13.33
C LYS A 268 10.43 4.76 -14.37
N LEU A 269 10.21 4.28 -15.60
CA LEU A 269 11.02 4.65 -16.74
C LEU A 269 10.82 6.14 -17.09
N PRO A 270 11.82 6.76 -17.73
CA PRO A 270 11.67 8.04 -18.41
C PRO A 270 10.54 7.97 -19.44
N PRO A 271 9.54 8.87 -19.41
CA PRO A 271 8.53 8.96 -20.47
C PRO A 271 9.15 9.45 -21.78
N SER A 272 8.78 8.83 -22.91
CA SER A 272 9.21 9.25 -24.24
C SER A 272 8.92 10.71 -24.51
N GLY A 273 9.89 11.43 -25.09
CA GLY A 273 9.71 12.82 -25.53
C GLY A 273 9.63 13.85 -24.40
N THR A 274 10.06 13.51 -23.18
CA THR A 274 10.11 14.44 -22.03
C THR A 274 11.52 14.56 -21.46
N ASP A 275 11.75 15.57 -20.62
CA ASP A 275 12.99 15.77 -19.84
C ASP A 275 12.94 15.05 -18.46
N ILE A 276 11.89 14.28 -18.21
CA ILE A 276 11.68 13.55 -16.97
C ILE A 276 12.56 12.29 -16.95
N GLY A 277 13.42 12.18 -15.95
CA GLY A 277 14.35 11.07 -15.78
C GLY A 277 13.76 9.82 -15.12
N TRP A 278 14.66 8.93 -14.69
CA TRP A 278 14.32 7.75 -13.90
C TRP A 278 13.74 8.17 -12.56
N ARG A 279 12.63 7.53 -12.17
CA ARG A 279 11.93 7.88 -10.94
C ARG A 279 11.62 6.65 -10.11
N VAL A 280 11.52 6.89 -8.80
CA VAL A 280 10.99 5.91 -7.85
C VAL A 280 9.81 6.51 -7.12
N GLU A 281 8.79 5.72 -6.85
CA GLU A 281 7.56 6.17 -6.23
C GLU A 281 7.26 5.31 -5.00
N PHE A 282 7.17 5.97 -3.84
CA PHE A 282 6.85 5.39 -2.54
C PHE A 282 5.34 5.43 -2.30
N ARG A 283 4.71 4.29 -2.01
CA ARG A 283 3.25 4.12 -2.22
C ARG A 283 2.45 3.64 -1.02
N THR A 284 3.09 3.35 0.12
CA THR A 284 2.40 2.71 1.26
C THR A 284 1.69 3.70 2.19
N CYS A 285 2.13 4.95 2.28
CA CYS A 285 1.56 5.93 3.22
C CYS A 285 0.03 6.07 3.07
N GLU A 286 -0.68 6.05 4.19
CA GLU A 286 -2.10 6.42 4.23
C GLU A 286 -2.23 7.94 4.13
N ALA A 287 -3.33 8.42 3.54
CA ALA A 287 -3.64 9.84 3.56
C ALA A 287 -4.03 10.28 4.97
N GLN A 288 -3.49 11.41 5.42
CA GLN A 288 -3.80 12.01 6.72
C GLN A 288 -4.93 13.05 6.58
N ILE A 289 -5.53 13.47 7.70
CA ILE A 289 -6.65 14.41 7.70
C ILE A 289 -6.21 15.80 7.22
N THR A 290 -5.04 16.26 7.69
CA THR A 290 -4.56 17.63 7.41
C THR A 290 -3.49 17.66 6.33
N ASP A 291 -3.46 18.73 5.55
CA ASP A 291 -2.39 18.99 4.58
C ASP A 291 -1.02 19.07 5.28
N TRP A 292 -0.99 19.56 6.52
CA TRP A 292 0.23 19.69 7.30
C TRP A 292 0.84 18.32 7.64
N GLU A 293 0.04 17.35 8.08
CA GLU A 293 0.51 15.99 8.37
C GLU A 293 0.96 15.27 7.10
N ASN A 294 0.18 15.39 6.01
CA ASN A 294 0.56 14.83 4.71
C ASN A 294 1.90 15.42 4.22
N ALA A 295 2.10 16.74 4.36
CA ALA A 295 3.35 17.41 4.05
C ALA A 295 4.50 16.93 4.95
N ALA A 296 4.26 16.73 6.25
CA ALA A 296 5.28 16.23 7.17
C ALA A 296 5.84 14.87 6.73
N PHE A 297 4.96 13.93 6.35
CA PHE A 297 5.39 12.61 5.86
C PHE A 297 6.08 12.69 4.49
N ALA A 298 5.58 13.52 3.58
CA ALA A 298 6.20 13.69 2.26
C ALA A 298 7.60 14.32 2.37
N VAL A 299 7.74 15.36 3.18
CA VAL A 299 9.02 16.03 3.46
C VAL A 299 9.97 15.08 4.19
N PHE A 300 9.49 14.29 5.15
CA PHE A 300 10.32 13.27 5.80
C PHE A 300 10.92 12.29 4.79
N LEU A 301 10.09 11.71 3.89
CA LEU A 301 10.57 10.77 2.87
C LEU A 301 11.56 11.43 1.90
N MET A 302 11.31 12.69 1.51
CA MET A 302 12.24 13.47 0.69
C MET A 302 13.58 13.72 1.39
N LEU A 303 13.56 14.12 2.67
CA LEU A 303 14.79 14.32 3.43
C LEU A 303 15.54 13.01 3.65
N LEU A 304 14.81 11.92 3.90
CA LEU A 304 15.40 10.59 4.06
C LEU A 304 16.05 10.12 2.77
N SER A 305 15.42 10.31 1.59
CA SER A 305 16.03 9.92 0.31
C SER A 305 17.37 10.64 0.07
N ARG A 306 17.43 11.95 0.37
CA ARG A 306 18.68 12.73 0.29
C ARG A 306 19.71 12.31 1.33
N THR A 307 19.27 11.99 2.54
CA THR A 307 20.14 11.50 3.62
C THR A 307 20.75 10.13 3.27
N ILE A 308 19.98 9.22 2.66
CA ILE A 308 20.45 7.93 2.15
C ILE A 308 21.58 8.14 1.15
N LEU A 309 21.39 9.02 0.16
CA LEU A 309 22.41 9.28 -0.86
C LEU A 309 23.64 9.97 -0.29
N PHE A 310 23.45 10.99 0.55
CA PHE A 310 24.54 11.78 1.11
C PHE A 310 25.48 10.94 1.99
N PHE A 311 24.93 10.09 2.86
CA PHE A 311 25.71 9.22 3.73
C PHE A 311 25.97 7.83 3.14
N LYS A 312 25.47 7.56 1.93
CA LYS A 312 25.53 6.24 1.28
C LYS A 312 25.00 5.13 2.19
N LEU A 313 23.85 5.39 2.82
CA LEU A 313 23.23 4.45 3.75
C LEU A 313 22.80 3.18 3.02
N ASN A 314 22.98 2.05 3.68
CA ASN A 314 22.45 0.77 3.27
C ASN A 314 21.36 0.37 4.27
N LEU A 315 20.10 0.29 3.84
CA LEU A 315 18.95 -0.09 4.66
C LEU A 315 18.42 -1.49 4.33
N LEU A 316 19.03 -2.17 3.35
CA LEU A 316 18.51 -3.40 2.76
C LEU A 316 18.42 -4.53 3.77
N ILE A 317 17.30 -5.25 3.75
CA ILE A 317 17.06 -6.46 4.52
C ILE A 317 16.45 -7.52 3.59
N PRO A 318 16.48 -8.82 3.90
CA PRO A 318 15.89 -9.84 3.04
C PRO A 318 14.40 -9.57 2.73
N ILE A 319 13.95 -9.84 1.50
CA ILE A 319 12.55 -9.65 1.06
C ILE A 319 11.58 -10.43 1.95
N SER A 320 11.95 -11.62 2.43
CA SER A 320 11.13 -12.36 3.40
C SER A 320 10.84 -11.55 4.67
N LYS A 321 11.79 -10.73 5.14
CA LYS A 321 11.64 -9.85 6.30
C LYS A 321 10.82 -8.59 6.00
N ILE A 322 10.88 -8.10 4.76
CA ILE A 322 9.96 -7.05 4.30
C ILE A 322 8.52 -7.58 4.32
N ASN A 323 8.30 -8.82 3.87
CA ASN A 323 6.99 -9.45 3.87
C ASN A 323 6.45 -9.65 5.31
N ASP A 324 7.29 -10.15 6.23
CA ASP A 324 6.95 -10.21 7.66
C ASP A 324 6.53 -8.84 8.21
N ASN A 325 7.31 -7.80 7.89
CA ASN A 325 7.03 -6.44 8.32
C ASN A 325 5.70 -5.91 7.75
N MET A 326 5.39 -6.17 6.49
CA MET A 326 4.14 -5.73 5.85
C MET A 326 2.90 -6.34 6.53
N LEU A 327 2.99 -7.59 6.99
CA LEU A 327 1.94 -8.24 7.77
C LEU A 327 1.80 -7.61 9.17
N HIS A 328 2.93 -7.34 9.84
CA HIS A 328 2.92 -6.77 11.19
C HIS A 328 2.45 -5.32 11.22
N SER A 329 2.86 -4.50 10.26
CA SER A 329 2.58 -3.06 10.22
C SER A 329 1.11 -2.67 10.06
N GLN A 330 0.25 -3.60 9.67
CA GLN A 330 -1.17 -3.34 9.50
C GLN A 330 -1.99 -3.64 10.75
N LYS A 331 -1.42 -4.42 11.69
CA LYS A 331 -2.10 -4.78 12.94
C LYS A 331 -2.52 -3.52 13.69
N ARG A 332 -3.62 -3.63 14.43
CA ARG A 332 -4.09 -2.55 15.29
C ARG A 332 -2.97 -2.05 16.22
N ASN A 333 -2.81 -0.73 16.30
CA ASN A 333 -1.81 -0.03 17.11
C ASN A 333 -0.36 -0.45 16.81
N ALA A 334 -0.07 -0.91 15.58
CA ALA A 334 1.24 -1.48 15.24
C ALA A 334 2.43 -0.56 15.48
N VAL A 335 2.25 0.76 15.26
CA VAL A 335 3.29 1.77 15.52
C VAL A 335 3.84 1.73 16.96
N LEU A 336 3.03 1.33 17.95
CA LEU A 336 3.44 1.25 19.35
C LEU A 336 3.70 -0.18 19.83
N GLU A 337 3.06 -1.18 19.21
CA GLU A 337 3.05 -2.56 19.74
C GLU A 337 3.90 -3.54 18.94
N GLN A 338 4.18 -3.27 17.65
CA GLN A 338 4.96 -4.19 16.84
C GLN A 338 6.44 -3.82 16.86
N LYS A 339 7.27 -4.85 16.70
CA LYS A 339 8.69 -4.71 16.35
C LYS A 339 8.87 -5.21 14.93
N LEU A 340 9.59 -4.43 14.14
CA LEU A 340 9.82 -4.65 12.72
C LEU A 340 11.30 -4.95 12.49
N TRP A 341 11.57 -5.87 11.58
CA TRP A 341 12.93 -6.18 11.15
C TRP A 341 13.57 -4.94 10.53
N PHE A 342 14.75 -4.59 11.00
CA PHE A 342 15.53 -3.47 10.53
C PHE A 342 17.03 -3.79 10.60
N ARG A 343 17.80 -3.18 9.70
CA ARG A 343 19.25 -3.35 9.68
C ARG A 343 19.90 -2.58 10.83
N LYS A 344 20.80 -3.24 11.56
CA LYS A 344 21.55 -2.64 12.66
C LYS A 344 22.62 -1.67 12.17
N ASP A 345 23.55 -2.18 11.37
CA ASP A 345 24.62 -1.38 10.77
C ASP A 345 24.23 -0.94 9.36
N ILE A 346 23.91 0.35 9.24
CA ILE A 346 23.46 0.99 8.01
C ILE A 346 24.57 1.78 7.29
N PHE A 347 25.78 1.82 7.85
CA PHE A 347 26.91 2.56 7.28
C PHE A 347 27.88 1.66 6.55
N THR A 348 28.02 0.41 7.01
CA THR A 348 29.01 -0.51 6.44
C THR A 348 28.40 -1.37 5.34
N ILE A 349 29.13 -1.48 4.22
CA ILE A 349 28.82 -2.39 3.12
C ILE A 349 30.00 -3.37 3.03
N VAL A 350 29.90 -4.53 3.69
CA VAL A 350 30.89 -5.60 3.55
C VAL A 350 30.28 -6.76 2.75
N PRO A 351 30.77 -7.02 1.53
CA PRO A 351 30.38 -8.22 0.79
C PRO A 351 30.73 -9.50 1.56
N GLY A 352 29.80 -10.44 1.67
CA GLY A 352 30.06 -11.78 2.22
C GLY A 352 29.92 -11.94 3.74
N THR A 353 29.60 -10.89 4.50
CA THR A 353 29.23 -11.01 5.93
C THR A 353 27.72 -11.13 6.08
N GLU A 354 27.26 -11.94 7.04
CA GLU A 354 25.85 -11.90 7.47
C GLU A 354 25.52 -10.51 7.99
N ASP A 355 24.36 -9.97 7.59
CA ASP A 355 23.93 -8.65 8.03
C ASP A 355 23.23 -8.76 9.39
N ASP A 356 23.68 -7.97 10.35
CA ASP A 356 23.03 -7.87 11.66
C ASP A 356 21.65 -7.22 11.51
N LEU A 357 20.61 -8.03 11.68
CA LEU A 357 19.22 -7.57 11.75
C LEU A 357 18.75 -7.50 13.20
N LEU A 358 17.95 -6.47 13.50
CA LEU A 358 17.27 -6.30 14.77
C LEU A 358 15.77 -6.19 14.55
N GLN A 359 15.01 -6.58 15.56
CA GLN A 359 13.60 -6.21 15.65
C GLN A 359 13.48 -4.92 16.49
N LEU A 360 13.11 -3.83 15.85
CA LEU A 360 12.99 -2.50 16.44
C LEU A 360 11.54 -2.02 16.41
N SER A 361 11.09 -1.37 17.48
CA SER A 361 9.85 -0.58 17.46
C SER A 361 9.99 0.63 16.52
N CYS A 362 8.87 1.22 16.10
CA CYS A 362 8.92 2.48 15.36
C CYS A 362 9.68 3.56 16.15
N ALA A 363 9.44 3.69 17.46
CA ALA A 363 10.18 4.62 18.31
C ALA A 363 11.71 4.44 18.19
N GLU A 364 12.20 3.20 18.28
CA GLU A 364 13.63 2.89 18.15
C GLU A 364 14.16 3.18 16.73
N ILE A 365 13.38 2.91 15.67
CA ILE A 365 13.78 3.19 14.28
C ILE A 365 13.89 4.71 14.02
N PHE A 366 12.93 5.50 14.47
CA PHE A 366 12.95 6.95 14.19
C PHE A 366 13.85 7.72 15.15
N ASN A 367 13.81 7.39 16.44
CA ASN A 367 14.47 8.16 17.50
C ASN A 367 15.80 7.54 17.98
N GLY A 368 16.10 6.31 17.56
CA GLY A 368 17.30 5.58 17.96
C GLY A 368 17.10 4.67 19.17
N LYS A 369 18.11 3.83 19.42
CA LYS A 369 18.15 2.83 20.49
C LYS A 369 19.53 2.83 21.13
N GLY A 370 19.80 3.78 22.01
CA GLY A 370 21.10 3.90 22.69
C GLY A 370 22.27 3.83 21.71
N ASN A 371 23.21 2.90 21.96
CA ASN A 371 24.36 2.66 21.09
C ASN A 371 24.07 1.62 19.98
N ASP A 372 22.92 0.97 19.98
CA ASP A 372 22.58 -0.09 19.03
C ASP A 372 22.11 0.46 17.68
N PHE A 373 21.45 1.62 17.69
CA PHE A 373 20.96 2.27 16.47
C PHE A 373 20.81 3.79 16.66
N VAL A 374 21.28 4.56 15.68
CA VAL A 374 21.34 6.04 15.74
C VAL A 374 19.97 6.72 15.62
N GLY A 375 19.01 6.10 14.93
CA GLY A 375 17.72 6.70 14.62
C GLY A 375 17.72 7.51 13.33
N LEU A 376 16.67 7.38 12.52
CA LEU A 376 16.56 8.06 11.23
C LEU A 376 16.47 9.58 11.35
N ILE A 377 15.85 10.10 12.42
CA ILE A 377 15.70 11.54 12.62
C ILE A 377 17.06 12.19 12.88
N ALA A 378 17.89 11.59 13.73
CA ALA A 378 19.23 12.10 14.00
C ALA A 378 20.11 12.13 12.74
N LEU A 379 19.97 11.14 11.85
CA LEU A 379 20.66 11.13 10.55
C LEU A 379 20.21 12.27 9.65
N ILE A 380 18.91 12.51 9.56
CA ILE A 380 18.35 13.61 8.77
C ILE A 380 18.80 14.96 9.34
N GLU A 381 18.79 15.14 10.66
CA GLU A 381 19.30 16.37 11.28
C GLU A 381 20.78 16.59 10.99
N LYS A 382 21.59 15.52 11.02
CA LYS A 382 22.99 15.58 10.61
C LYS A 382 23.14 16.01 9.14
N TYR A 383 22.34 15.44 8.23
CA TYR A 383 22.32 15.86 6.83
C TYR A 383 21.95 17.34 6.69
N LEU A 384 20.88 17.79 7.35
CA LEU A 384 20.41 19.17 7.32
C LEU A 384 21.44 20.17 7.83
N ASN A 385 22.24 19.81 8.85
CA ASN A 385 23.32 20.67 9.33
C ASN A 385 24.47 20.83 8.34
N HIS A 386 24.61 19.94 7.34
CA HIS A 386 25.54 20.12 6.22
C HIS A 386 24.93 20.96 5.09
N GLN A 387 23.61 21.18 5.11
CA GLN A 387 22.94 22.06 4.17
C GLN A 387 22.97 23.49 4.72
N ASN A 388 23.43 24.45 3.92
CA ASN A 388 23.46 25.87 4.28
C ASN A 388 22.03 26.48 4.23
N LEU A 389 21.14 26.01 5.10
CA LEU A 389 19.73 26.43 5.17
C LEU A 389 19.55 27.65 6.08
N ASP A 390 18.59 28.50 5.73
CA ASP A 390 18.20 29.62 6.59
C ASP A 390 17.46 29.11 7.87
N SER A 391 17.44 29.97 8.89
CA SER A 391 16.89 29.62 10.20
C SER A 391 15.38 29.32 10.18
N ASN A 392 14.61 29.96 9.29
CA ASN A 392 13.17 29.75 9.21
C ASN A 392 12.86 28.38 8.58
N THR A 393 13.55 28.04 7.49
CA THR A 393 13.45 26.72 6.85
C THR A 393 13.86 25.62 7.81
N MET A 394 15.01 25.75 8.48
CA MET A 394 15.47 24.79 9.49
C MET A 394 14.43 24.60 10.61
N LYS A 395 13.85 25.69 11.12
CA LYS A 395 12.81 25.62 12.15
C LYS A 395 11.55 24.92 11.65
N ALA A 396 11.15 25.15 10.39
CA ALA A 396 9.99 24.47 9.81
C ALA A 396 10.21 22.96 9.67
N LEU A 397 11.37 22.54 9.13
CA LEU A 397 11.73 21.13 8.98
C LEU A 397 11.79 20.42 10.35
N LYS A 398 12.37 21.07 11.37
CA LYS A 398 12.42 20.51 12.73
C LYS A 398 11.03 20.27 13.34
N ARG A 399 10.01 21.06 13.00
CA ARG A 399 8.63 20.79 13.45
C ARG A 399 8.07 19.52 12.82
N TYR A 400 8.32 19.30 11.52
CA TYR A 400 7.92 18.05 10.86
C TYR A 400 8.64 16.85 11.46
N LEU A 401 9.96 16.93 11.65
CA LEU A 401 10.74 15.85 12.26
C LEU A 401 10.26 15.56 13.69
N LYS A 402 9.97 16.59 14.50
CA LYS A 402 9.39 16.41 15.84
C LYS A 402 8.06 15.68 15.79
N PHE A 403 7.17 16.01 14.87
CA PHE A 403 5.90 15.30 14.73
C PHE A 403 6.10 13.81 14.39
N ILE A 404 7.02 13.49 13.47
CA ILE A 404 7.35 12.09 13.15
C ILE A 404 7.92 11.37 14.38
N SER A 405 8.82 12.03 15.13
CA SER A 405 9.40 11.52 16.38
C SER A 405 8.32 11.21 17.42
N ASP A 406 7.41 12.16 17.65
CA ASP A 406 6.33 12.07 18.63
C ASP A 406 5.31 10.99 18.25
N ARG A 407 4.99 10.86 16.95
CA ARG A 407 4.11 9.79 16.48
C ARG A 407 4.73 8.41 16.64
N ALA A 408 6.03 8.27 16.36
CA ALA A 408 6.74 7.01 16.58
C ALA A 408 6.81 6.62 18.07
N ALA A 409 6.92 7.61 18.96
CA ALA A 409 6.99 7.43 20.41
C ALA A 409 5.61 7.28 21.09
N GLY A 410 4.51 7.53 20.38
CA GLY A 410 3.15 7.50 20.93
C GLY A 410 2.73 8.78 21.67
N ASN A 411 3.53 9.85 21.60
CA ASN A 411 3.17 11.18 22.10
C ASN A 411 2.09 11.84 21.21
N THR A 412 2.02 11.43 19.94
CA THR A 412 0.95 11.81 19.00
C THR A 412 0.31 10.54 18.44
N ILE A 413 -1.00 10.41 18.59
CA ILE A 413 -1.73 9.23 18.10
C ILE A 413 -1.83 9.23 16.57
N THR A 414 -2.02 8.06 15.97
CA THR A 414 -2.33 7.92 14.54
C THR A 414 -3.77 8.31 14.25
N THR A 415 -4.07 8.68 13.00
CA THR A 415 -5.44 8.94 12.56
C THR A 415 -6.35 7.73 12.80
N ALA A 416 -5.86 6.50 12.59
CA ALA A 416 -6.63 5.30 12.88
C ALA A 416 -6.99 5.17 14.36
N LYS A 417 -6.05 5.45 15.26
CA LYS A 417 -6.30 5.43 16.71
C LYS A 417 -7.30 6.50 17.12
N TRP A 418 -7.17 7.72 16.57
CA TRP A 418 -8.11 8.82 16.80
C TRP A 418 -9.53 8.46 16.32
N ILE A 419 -9.68 7.95 15.09
CA ILE A 419 -10.99 7.52 14.55
C ILE A 419 -11.61 6.44 15.45
N ARG A 420 -10.80 5.47 15.89
CA ARG A 420 -11.26 4.39 16.76
C ARG A 420 -11.75 4.94 18.10
N GLN A 421 -10.96 5.81 18.75
CA GLN A 421 -11.34 6.46 20.00
C GLN A 421 -12.62 7.27 19.86
N PHE A 422 -12.74 8.07 18.79
CA PHE A 422 -13.94 8.84 18.47
C PHE A 422 -15.18 7.94 18.42
N ILE A 423 -15.11 6.82 17.69
CA ILE A 423 -16.22 5.87 17.56
C ILE A 423 -16.54 5.21 18.90
N THR A 424 -15.53 4.68 19.60
CA THR A 424 -15.75 3.92 20.84
C THR A 424 -16.25 4.79 22.00
N SER A 425 -16.02 6.11 21.94
CA SER A 425 -16.53 7.08 22.91
C SER A 425 -17.83 7.76 22.48
N HIS A 426 -18.36 7.43 21.29
CA HIS A 426 -19.58 8.04 20.79
C HIS A 426 -20.81 7.54 21.58
N PRO A 427 -21.76 8.41 21.97
CA PRO A 427 -22.95 8.00 22.76
C PRO A 427 -23.78 6.88 22.12
N ASP A 428 -23.89 6.88 20.78
CA ASP A 428 -24.64 5.87 20.03
C ASP A 428 -23.87 4.56 19.78
N TYR A 429 -22.62 4.44 20.22
CA TYR A 429 -21.82 3.23 20.04
C TYR A 429 -22.22 2.17 21.07
N LYS A 430 -22.54 0.96 20.60
CA LYS A 430 -23.14 -0.11 21.42
C LYS A 430 -22.15 -1.19 21.83
N GLN A 431 -20.85 -0.93 21.70
CA GLN A 431 -19.78 -1.91 21.95
C GLN A 431 -19.92 -3.16 21.06
N ASP A 432 -20.51 -3.01 19.88
CA ASP A 432 -20.84 -4.07 18.92
C ASP A 432 -20.00 -3.97 17.64
N SER A 433 -18.98 -3.11 17.64
CA SER A 433 -18.15 -2.77 16.49
C SER A 433 -18.89 -2.10 15.33
N LEU A 434 -20.18 -1.78 15.47
CA LEU A 434 -20.98 -1.17 14.41
C LEU A 434 -20.79 0.35 14.39
N VAL A 435 -20.51 0.87 13.20
CA VAL A 435 -20.45 2.30 12.89
C VAL A 435 -21.71 2.67 12.13
N ASN A 436 -22.75 3.06 12.87
CA ASN A 436 -24.03 3.48 12.31
C ASN A 436 -23.94 4.84 11.57
N GLU A 437 -25.02 5.24 10.91
CA GLU A 437 -25.06 6.49 10.12
C GLU A 437 -24.76 7.73 10.95
N LYS A 438 -25.30 7.81 12.17
CA LYS A 438 -25.09 8.95 13.07
C LYS A 438 -23.62 9.08 13.50
N ILE A 439 -23.00 7.97 13.93
CA ILE A 439 -21.57 7.93 14.27
C ILE A 439 -20.72 8.36 13.06
N GLN A 440 -21.03 7.84 11.86
CA GLN A 440 -20.31 8.18 10.64
C GLN A 440 -20.48 9.66 10.26
N TYR A 441 -21.68 10.22 10.38
CA TYR A 441 -21.96 11.63 10.11
C TYR A 441 -21.17 12.53 11.05
N ASP A 442 -21.23 12.28 12.36
CA ASP A 442 -20.50 13.06 13.36
C ASP A 442 -18.98 12.93 13.21
N LEU A 443 -18.49 11.74 12.82
CA LEU A 443 -17.09 11.53 12.49
C LEU A 443 -16.65 12.39 11.30
N ILE A 444 -17.43 12.45 10.22
CA ILE A 444 -17.08 13.26 9.03
C ILE A 444 -17.11 14.76 9.36
N ILE A 445 -18.05 15.21 10.19
CA ILE A 445 -18.04 16.59 10.69
C ILE A 445 -16.75 16.86 11.46
N ALA A 446 -16.38 15.99 12.40
CA ALA A 446 -15.16 16.15 13.19
C ALA A 446 -13.90 16.17 12.31
N VAL A 447 -13.82 15.29 11.30
CA VAL A 447 -12.73 15.28 10.31
C VAL A 447 -12.69 16.60 9.53
N ASN A 448 -13.83 17.12 9.07
CA ASN A 448 -13.89 18.40 8.37
C ASN A 448 -13.48 19.58 9.27
N GLU A 449 -13.87 19.57 10.54
CA GLU A 449 -13.44 20.58 11.51
C GLU A 449 -11.93 20.55 11.73
N ILE A 450 -11.32 19.36 11.84
CA ILE A 450 -9.86 19.22 11.96
C ILE A 450 -9.18 19.73 10.68
N ALA A 451 -9.63 19.28 9.50
CA ALA A 451 -9.07 19.68 8.21
C ALA A 451 -9.15 21.20 7.98
N THR A 452 -10.18 21.86 8.54
CA THR A 452 -10.38 23.32 8.43
C THR A 452 -9.86 24.12 9.63
N GLY A 453 -9.16 23.47 10.58
CA GLY A 453 -8.55 24.11 11.74
C GLY A 453 -9.55 24.62 12.81
N LYS A 454 -10.78 24.13 12.79
CA LYS A 454 -11.84 24.44 13.78
C LYS A 454 -11.79 23.55 15.02
N ARG A 455 -11.11 22.39 14.92
CA ARG A 455 -10.94 21.41 15.99
C ARG A 455 -9.47 20.98 16.04
N GLU A 456 -8.90 20.89 17.23
CA GLU A 456 -7.57 20.28 17.44
C GLU A 456 -7.66 18.76 17.35
N CYS A 457 -6.62 18.12 16.80
CA CYS A 457 -6.55 16.67 16.61
C CYS A 457 -5.73 15.99 17.70
#